data_AF-A0A7R9KGX2-F1
#
_entry.id   AF-A0A7R9KGX2-F1
#
_cell.length_a   1.000
_cell.length_b   1.000
_cell.length_c   1.000
_cell.angle_alpha   90.00
_cell.angle_beta   90.00
_cell.angle_gamma   90.00
#
_symmetry.space_group_name_H-M   'P 1'
#
loop_
_entity.id
_entity.type
_entity.pdbx_description
1 polymer ?
#
loop_
_entity_poly.entity_id
_entity_poly.type
_entity_poly.pdbx_seq_one_letter_code
_entity_poly.pdbx_strand_id
1 'polypeptide(L)'
;MALNHAVLKEEAIRVQTSIDTIIDIIYNNPNVLDAGSRDFSFTLARLFIATTFLESSCLVGSTDLDEITALRWCKSQDLTPFLTNYGLNYYNKQSIESDYKLVMESYNKY
;
A
#
# COMPACT_ATOMS: atom_id res chain seq x y z
N MET A 1 -26.05 20.46 -0.19
CA MET A 1 -25.51 19.86 -1.43
C MET A 1 -25.30 18.39 -1.11
N ALA A 2 -25.97 17.46 -1.77
CA ALA A 2 -25.78 16.04 -1.45
C ALA A 2 -24.39 15.63 -1.95
N LEU A 3 -23.51 15.18 -1.06
CA LEU A 3 -22.18 14.69 -1.40
C LEU A 3 -22.29 13.60 -2.46
N ASN A 4 -21.52 13.71 -3.54
CA ASN A 4 -21.51 12.70 -4.59
C ASN A 4 -20.58 11.55 -4.19
N HIS A 5 -21.08 10.63 -3.37
CA HIS A 5 -20.34 9.49 -2.83
C HIS A 5 -19.80 8.49 -3.88
N ALA A 6 -20.06 8.70 -5.18
CA ALA A 6 -19.60 7.80 -6.24
C ALA A 6 -18.07 7.70 -6.29
N VAL A 7 -17.34 8.80 -6.08
CA VAL A 7 -15.87 8.81 -6.11
C VAL A 7 -15.29 8.16 -4.85
N LEU A 8 -15.87 8.43 -3.68
CA LEU A 8 -15.49 7.76 -2.42
C LEU A 8 -15.70 6.25 -2.51
N LYS A 9 -16.77 5.81 -3.20
CA LYS A 9 -17.05 4.39 -3.43
C LYS A 9 -15.98 3.72 -4.28
N GLU A 10 -15.50 4.36 -5.35
CA GLU A 10 -14.40 3.84 -6.18
C GLU A 10 -13.14 3.63 -5.35
N GLU A 11 -12.77 4.62 -4.53
CA GLU A 11 -11.59 4.52 -3.67
C GLU A 11 -11.74 3.45 -2.59
N ALA A 12 -12.92 3.30 -2.01
CA ALA A 12 -13.21 2.22 -1.05
C ALA A 12 -13.06 0.83 -1.68
N ILE A 13 -13.57 0.65 -2.91
CA ILE A 13 -13.41 -0.60 -3.66
C ILE A 13 -11.93 -0.89 -3.94
N ARG A 14 -11.15 0.14 -4.33
CA ARG A 14 -9.71 0.01 -4.57
C ARG A 14 -8.98 -0.43 -3.31
N VAL A 15 -9.22 0.23 -2.17
CA VAL A 15 -8.63 -0.12 -0.87
C VAL A 15 -8.97 -1.56 -0.49
N GLN A 16 -10.24 -1.97 -0.61
CA GLN A 16 -10.66 -3.34 -0.32
C GLN A 16 -9.94 -4.36 -1.21
N THR A 17 -9.91 -4.11 -2.52
CA THR A 17 -9.25 -5.00 -3.50
C THR A 17 -7.76 -5.14 -3.21
N SER A 18 -7.10 -4.04 -2.83
CA SER A 18 -5.70 -4.06 -2.42
C SER A 18 -5.47 -4.94 -1.19
N ILE A 19 -6.33 -4.85 -0.17
CA ILE A 19 -6.24 -5.70 1.03
C ILE A 19 -6.38 -7.17 0.65
N ASP A 20 -7.40 -7.52 -0.12
CA ASP A 20 -7.65 -8.90 -0.54
C ASP A 20 -6.47 -9.48 -1.35
N THR A 21 -5.89 -8.66 -2.24
CA THR A 21 -4.71 -9.04 -3.03
C THR A 21 -3.48 -9.28 -2.15
N ILE A 22 -3.26 -8.42 -1.15
CA ILE A 22 -2.13 -8.57 -0.21
C ILE A 22 -2.28 -9.85 0.61
N ILE A 23 -3.49 -10.14 1.10
CA ILE A 23 -3.79 -11.35 1.86
C ILE A 23 -3.49 -12.59 1.00
N ASP A 24 -3.97 -12.62 -0.25
CA ASP A 24 -3.73 -13.75 -1.16
C ASP A 24 -2.23 -13.95 -1.44
N ILE A 25 -1.48 -12.88 -1.70
CA ILE A 25 -0.03 -12.95 -1.92
C ILE A 25 0.69 -13.54 -0.70
N ILE A 26 0.40 -13.03 0.50
CA ILE A 26 1.07 -13.47 1.73
C ILE A 26 0.69 -14.92 2.07
N TYR A 27 -0.57 -15.30 1.86
CA TYR A 27 -1.04 -16.65 2.11
C TYR A 27 -0.36 -17.67 1.18
N ASN A 28 -0.23 -17.34 -0.12
CA ASN A 28 0.37 -18.22 -1.11
C ASN A 28 1.91 -18.19 -1.10
N ASN A 29 2.53 -17.13 -0.59
CA ASN A 29 3.98 -16.99 -0.54
C ASN A 29 4.43 -16.16 0.68
N PRO A 30 4.45 -16.72 1.90
CA PRO A 30 4.74 -15.96 3.12
C PRO A 30 6.17 -15.39 3.16
N ASN A 31 7.12 -16.03 2.47
CA ASN A 31 8.54 -15.61 2.45
C ASN A 31 8.77 -14.24 1.79
N VAL A 32 7.78 -13.71 1.06
CA VAL A 32 7.85 -12.35 0.49
C VAL A 32 8.01 -11.29 1.58
N LEU A 33 7.54 -11.58 2.80
CA LEU A 33 7.64 -10.67 3.94
C LEU A 33 9.06 -10.55 4.47
N ASP A 34 9.94 -11.53 4.25
CA ASP A 34 11.33 -11.45 4.72
C ASP A 34 12.06 -10.26 4.09
N ALA A 35 11.85 -10.05 2.78
CA ALA A 35 12.39 -8.90 2.06
C ALA A 35 11.44 -7.69 2.06
N GLY A 36 10.12 -7.92 2.01
CA GLY A 36 9.09 -6.89 1.84
C GLY A 36 8.43 -6.37 3.11
N SER A 37 8.88 -6.79 4.31
CA SER A 37 8.23 -6.45 5.60
C SER A 37 8.05 -4.95 5.85
N ARG A 38 9.03 -4.13 5.47
CA ARG A 38 8.97 -2.67 5.58
C ARG A 38 7.86 -2.10 4.72
N ASP A 39 7.82 -2.48 3.46
CA ASP A 39 6.83 -1.99 2.50
C ASP A 39 5.44 -2.49 2.83
N PHE A 40 5.32 -3.72 3.34
CA PHE A 40 4.08 -4.25 3.91
C PHE A 40 3.59 -3.39 5.08
N SER A 41 4.48 -3.06 6.02
CA SER A 41 4.13 -2.23 7.18
C SER A 41 3.64 -0.83 6.76
N PHE A 42 4.31 -0.19 5.79
CA PHE A 42 3.86 1.08 5.24
C PHE A 42 2.53 0.96 4.50
N THR A 43 2.34 -0.11 3.73
CA THR A 43 1.08 -0.38 3.04
C THR A 43 -0.07 -0.52 4.03
N LEU A 44 0.13 -1.31 5.09
CA LEU A 44 -0.87 -1.49 6.14
C LEU A 44 -1.26 -0.16 6.80
N ALA A 45 -0.26 0.64 7.18
CA ALA A 45 -0.51 1.96 7.77
C ALA A 45 -1.26 2.90 6.82
N ARG A 46 -0.88 2.93 5.53
CA ARG A 46 -1.51 3.79 4.52
C ARG A 46 -2.94 3.39 4.21
N LEU A 47 -3.21 2.09 4.08
CA LEU A 47 -4.55 1.55 3.88
C LEU A 47 -5.43 1.83 5.10
N PHE A 48 -4.92 1.64 6.31
CA PHE A 48 -5.66 1.96 7.54
C PHE A 48 -6.07 3.44 7.61
N ILE A 49 -5.14 4.36 7.33
CA ILE A 49 -5.42 5.80 7.29
C ILE A 49 -6.44 6.11 6.18
N ALA A 50 -6.29 5.50 4.99
CA ALA A 50 -7.23 5.69 3.88
C ALA A 50 -8.64 5.25 4.26
N THR A 51 -8.81 4.07 4.85
CA THR A 51 -10.10 3.58 5.34
C THR A 51 -10.69 4.52 6.38
N THR A 52 -9.88 5.02 7.31
CA THR A 52 -10.34 5.96 8.36
C THR A 52 -10.85 7.27 7.76
N PHE A 53 -10.15 7.83 6.75
CA PHE A 53 -10.61 9.04 6.08
C PHE A 53 -11.87 8.82 5.24
N LEU A 54 -11.97 7.68 4.54
CA LEU A 54 -13.15 7.31 3.78
C LEU A 54 -14.38 7.15 4.70
N GLU A 55 -14.21 6.48 5.85
CA GLU A 55 -15.25 6.35 6.87
C GLU A 55 -15.67 7.71 7.43
N SER A 56 -14.69 8.53 7.85
CA SER A 56 -14.95 9.87 8.39
C SER A 56 -15.71 10.77 7.41
N SER A 57 -15.42 10.66 6.11
CA SER A 57 -16.11 11.42 5.07
C SER A 57 -17.58 11.03 4.91
N CYS A 58 -17.97 9.84 5.38
CA CYS A 58 -19.34 9.34 5.32
C CYS A 58 -20.16 9.63 6.60
N LEU A 59 -19.54 10.19 7.65
CA LEU A 59 -20.22 10.50 8.90
C LEU A 59 -21.16 11.69 8.78
N VAL A 60 -22.20 11.71 9.61
CA VAL A 60 -23.12 12.86 9.71
C VAL A 60 -22.35 14.08 10.20
N GLY A 61 -22.40 15.16 9.43
CA GLY A 61 -21.66 16.39 9.72
C GLY A 61 -20.29 16.48 9.05
N SER A 62 -19.92 15.51 8.20
CA SER A 62 -18.77 15.64 7.32
C SER A 62 -18.93 16.83 6.37
N THR A 63 -17.81 17.44 6.04
CA THR A 63 -17.70 18.58 5.14
C THR A 63 -17.04 18.17 3.83
N ASP A 64 -17.16 19.02 2.81
CA ASP A 64 -16.48 18.81 1.53
C ASP A 64 -14.94 18.69 1.69
N LEU A 65 -14.38 19.27 2.75
CA LEU A 65 -12.95 19.17 3.06
C LEU A 65 -12.54 17.76 3.52
N ASP A 66 -13.44 17.04 4.20
CA ASP A 66 -13.18 15.65 4.61
C ASP A 66 -13.08 14.74 3.39
N GLU A 67 -14.02 14.90 2.44
CA GLU A 67 -13.98 14.20 1.16
C GLU A 67 -12.71 14.54 0.37
N ILE A 68 -12.36 15.83 0.23
CA ILE A 68 -11.15 16.26 -0.47
C ILE A 68 -9.90 15.65 0.19
N THR A 69 -9.86 15.60 1.53
CA THR A 69 -8.74 15.03 2.27
C THR A 69 -8.61 13.53 2.04
N ALA A 70 -9.72 12.78 2.12
CA ALA A 70 -9.74 11.35 1.84
C ALA A 70 -9.27 11.05 0.43
N LEU A 71 -9.79 11.78 -0.56
CA LEU A 71 -9.43 11.61 -1.97
C LEU A 71 -7.95 11.96 -2.22
N ARG A 72 -7.45 13.05 -1.62
CA ARG A 72 -6.03 13.41 -1.73
C ARG A 72 -5.13 12.34 -1.14
N TRP A 73 -5.44 11.85 0.06
CA TRP A 73 -4.67 10.77 0.67
C TRP A 73 -4.62 9.54 -0.22
N CYS A 74 -5.77 9.15 -0.78
CA CYS A 74 -5.86 7.98 -1.64
C CYS A 74 -5.11 8.16 -2.97
N LYS A 75 -5.15 9.34 -3.57
CA LYS A 75 -4.65 9.56 -4.94
C LYS A 75 -3.23 10.11 -5.04
N SER A 76 -2.77 10.86 -4.06
CA SER A 76 -1.52 11.64 -4.18
C SER A 76 -0.25 10.83 -3.90
N GLN A 77 -0.36 9.63 -3.34
CA GLN A 77 0.78 8.77 -3.04
C GLN A 77 0.47 7.32 -3.37
N ASP A 78 1.50 6.50 -3.46
CA ASP A 78 1.34 5.06 -3.53
C ASP A 78 0.74 4.54 -2.20
N LEU A 79 -0.51 4.10 -2.22
CA LEU A 79 -1.17 3.51 -1.05
C LEU A 79 -0.58 2.14 -0.68
N THR A 80 -0.01 1.44 -1.65
CA THR A 80 0.35 0.03 -1.54
C THR A 80 1.77 -0.22 -2.05
N PRO A 81 2.81 0.40 -1.43
CA PRO A 81 4.20 0.19 -1.84
C PRO A 81 4.59 -1.29 -1.85
N PHE A 82 3.98 -2.12 -0.99
CA PHE A 82 4.17 -3.56 -1.02
C PHE A 82 3.74 -4.18 -2.34
N LEU A 83 2.52 -3.89 -2.81
CA LEU A 83 1.99 -4.41 -4.08
C LEU A 83 2.78 -3.87 -5.28
N THR A 84 3.14 -2.58 -5.24
CA THR A 84 3.95 -1.95 -6.29
C THR A 84 5.29 -2.67 -6.44
N ASN A 85 6.04 -2.82 -5.35
CA ASN A 85 7.35 -3.46 -5.37
C ASN A 85 7.27 -4.98 -5.55
N TYR A 86 6.19 -5.62 -5.11
CA TYR A 86 5.90 -7.03 -5.43
C TYR A 86 5.72 -7.22 -6.95
N GLY A 87 4.94 -6.36 -7.60
CA GLY A 87 4.72 -6.38 -9.05
C GLY A 87 6.00 -6.11 -9.86
N LEU A 88 6.95 -5.38 -9.29
CA LEU A 88 8.29 -5.16 -9.85
C LEU A 88 9.28 -6.30 -9.57
N ASN A 89 8.83 -7.37 -8.91
CA ASN A 89 9.63 -8.54 -8.53
C ASN A 89 10.82 -8.22 -7.59
N TYR A 90 10.74 -7.16 -6.77
CA TYR A 90 11.82 -6.79 -5.86
C TYR A 90 12.00 -7.76 -4.69
N TYR A 91 10.99 -8.57 -4.37
CA TYR A 91 11.08 -9.57 -3.29
C TYR A 91 11.42 -10.98 -3.79
N ASN A 92 11.74 -11.15 -5.07
CA ASN A 92 12.13 -12.45 -5.58
C ASN A 92 13.59 -12.78 -5.18
N LYS A 93 13.97 -14.06 -5.30
CA LYS A 93 15.32 -14.52 -4.92
C LYS A 93 16.44 -13.81 -5.68
N GLN A 94 16.22 -13.49 -6.96
CA GLN A 94 17.23 -12.88 -7.82
C GLN A 94 17.51 -11.42 -7.45
N SER A 95 16.47 -10.66 -7.10
CA SER A 95 16.56 -9.29 -6.59
C SER A 95 17.28 -9.28 -5.25
N ILE A 96 16.91 -10.17 -4.32
CA ILE A 96 17.58 -10.31 -3.03
C ILE A 96 19.08 -10.64 -3.20
N GLU A 97 19.43 -11.55 -4.11
CA GLU A 97 20.84 -11.87 -4.40
C GLU A 97 21.59 -10.67 -5.00
N SER A 98 20.91 -9.87 -5.83
CA SER A 98 21.49 -8.66 -6.42
C SER A 98 21.72 -7.58 -5.36
N ASP A 99 20.76 -7.39 -4.45
CA ASP A 99 20.90 -6.49 -3.29
C ASP A 99 22.05 -6.92 -2.39
N TYR A 100 22.19 -8.22 -2.12
CA TYR A 100 23.32 -8.75 -1.36
C TYR A 100 24.66 -8.45 -2.04
N LYS A 101 24.78 -8.70 -3.36
CA LYS A 101 25.99 -8.39 -4.13
C LYS A 101 26.32 -6.91 -4.12
N LEU A 102 25.31 -6.05 -4.22
CA LEU A 102 25.45 -4.60 -4.17
C LEU A 102 25.99 -4.16 -2.79
N VAL A 103 25.37 -4.61 -1.71
CA VAL A 103 25.77 -4.24 -0.34
C VAL A 103 27.16 -4.77 0.01
N MET A 104 27.50 -5.97 -0.45
CA MET A 104 28.79 -6.61 -0.18
C MET A 104 29.86 -6.26 -1.22
N GLU A 105 29.57 -5.34 -2.15
CA GLU A 105 30.55 -4.94 -3.14
C GLU A 105 31.80 -4.37 -2.45
N SER A 106 32.95 -4.98 -2.73
CA SER A 106 34.26 -4.64 -2.14
C SER A 106 34.50 -5.07 -0.69
N TYR A 107 33.58 -5.80 -0.04
CA TYR A 107 33.82 -6.35 1.31
C TYR A 107 35.02 -7.30 1.34
N ASN A 108 35.21 -8.14 0.31
CA ASN A 108 36.32 -9.09 0.22
C ASN A 108 37.59 -8.51 -0.45
N LYS A 109 37.71 -7.18 -0.60
CA LYS A 109 38.88 -6.54 -1.26
C LYS A 109 40.01 -6.18 -0.29
N TYR A 110 39.90 -6.52 0.99
CA TYR A 110 40.91 -6.32 2.04
C TYR A 110 40.98 -7.55 2.94
#